data_AF-Q3M2B8-F1
#
_entry.id   AF-Q3M2B8-F1
#
_cell.length_a   1.000
_cell.length_b   1.000
_cell.length_c   1.000
_cell.angle_alpha   90.00
_cell.angle_beta   90.00
_cell.angle_gamma   90.00
#
_symmetry.space_group_name_H-M   'P 1'
#
loop_
_entity.id
_entity.type
_entity.pdbx_description
1 polymer ?
#
loop_
_entity_poly.entity_id
_entity_poly.type
_entity_poly.pdbx_seq_one_letter_code
_entity_poly.pdbx_strand_id
1 'polypeptide(L)' 'MRTDFDFPKQDLIGPVVFRPDFTNFEKINSNQAWSLFFTAGQDDKALGQEIELGKFFTNLLIAVGVTGILWGTFFSNLG' A
#
# COMPACT_ATOMS: atom_id res chain seq x y z
N MET A 1 -0.41 0.36 32.74
CA MET A 1 0.12 0.63 31.39
C MET A 1 -0.40 1.99 30.97
N ARG A 2 0.46 2.97 30.70
CA ARG A 2 0.08 4.20 30.01
C ARG A 2 0.15 3.89 28.52
N THR A 3 -0.97 3.97 27.84
CA THR A 3 -1.03 3.83 26.38
C THR A 3 -1.02 5.24 25.82
N ASP A 4 -0.12 5.55 24.88
CA ASP A 4 -0.12 6.83 24.13
C ASP A 4 -1.33 6.94 23.16
N PHE A 5 -2.42 6.25 23.47
CA PHE A 5 -3.68 6.22 22.74
C PHE A 5 -4.63 7.32 23.22
N ASP A 6 -4.12 8.54 23.46
CA ASP A 6 -4.96 9.71 23.70
C ASP A 6 -5.28 10.39 22.35
N PHE A 7 -5.84 9.62 21.42
CA PHE A 7 -6.29 10.15 20.14
C PHE A 7 -7.70 10.72 20.31
N PRO A 8 -7.97 11.95 19.83
CA PRO A 8 -9.33 12.46 19.74
C PRO A 8 -10.19 11.45 18.96
N LYS A 9 -11.37 11.10 19.47
CA LYS A 9 -12.27 10.09 18.86
C LYS A 9 -12.54 10.28 17.37
N GLN A 10 -12.40 11.50 16.84
CA GLN A 10 -12.57 11.80 15.43
C GLN A 10 -11.44 11.23 14.56
N ASP A 11 -10.20 11.15 15.07
CA ASP A 11 -9.03 10.64 14.33
C ASP A 11 -9.01 9.10 14.22
N LEU A 12 -9.90 8.44 14.99
CA LEU A 12 -10.12 6.99 14.94
C LEU A 12 -11.13 6.59 13.86
N ILE A 13 -11.92 7.54 13.33
CA ILE A 13 -12.99 7.27 12.36
C ILE A 13 -12.58 7.89 11.02
N GLY A 14 -11.64 7.25 10.33
CA GLY A 14 -11.24 7.68 8.99
C GLY A 14 -9.91 7.11 8.51
N PRO A 15 -9.57 7.32 7.23
CA PRO A 15 -8.27 6.99 6.68
C PRO A 15 -7.13 7.65 7.46
N VAL A 16 -6.05 6.90 7.71
CA VAL A 16 -4.82 7.32 8.41
C VAL A 16 -4.18 8.52 7.74
N VAL A 17 -4.33 8.63 6.41
CA VAL A 17 -3.76 9.72 5.63
C VAL A 17 -4.26 11.11 6.01
N PHE A 18 -5.40 11.19 6.73
CA PHE A 18 -5.95 12.45 7.24
C PHE A 18 -5.60 12.71 8.72
N ARG A 19 -4.88 11.80 9.38
CA ARG A 19 -4.44 12.02 10.76
C ARG A 19 -3.40 13.14 10.81
N PRO A 20 -3.38 13.95 11.89
CA PRO A 20 -2.40 15.03 12.04
C PRO A 20 -0.95 14.55 11.92
N ASP A 21 -0.65 13.35 12.42
CA ASP A 21 0.70 12.76 12.40
C ASP A 21 1.18 12.50 10.96
N PHE A 22 0.29 11.95 10.12
CA PHE A 22 0.58 11.69 8.71
C PHE A 22 0.80 12.99 7.91
N THR A 23 0.02 14.02 8.24
CA THR A 23 0.07 15.34 7.59
C THR A 23 1.37 16.09 7.92
N ASN A 24 2.09 15.68 8.97
CA ASN A 24 3.41 16.19 9.35
C ASN A 24 4.57 15.43 8.69
N PHE A 25 4.39 15.00 7.43
CA PHE A 25 5.41 14.30 6.62
C PHE A 25 5.92 13.01 7.28
N GLU A 26 5.01 12.18 7.77
CA GLU A 26 5.35 10.86 8.29
C GLU A 26 6.13 10.06 7.23
N LYS A 27 7.29 9.52 7.62
CA LYS A 27 8.11 8.72 6.73
C LYS A 27 7.53 7.32 6.63
N ILE A 28 6.90 7.02 5.49
CA ILE A 28 6.43 5.67 5.15
C ILE A 28 7.42 4.96 4.22
N ASN A 29 7.50 3.64 4.34
CA ASN A 29 8.24 2.78 3.41
C ASN A 29 7.35 2.31 2.23
N SER A 30 7.97 1.66 1.24
CA SER A 30 7.27 1.17 0.04
C SER A 30 6.09 0.24 0.36
N ASN A 31 6.24 -0.64 1.34
CA ASN A 31 5.20 -1.60 1.71
C ASN A 31 4.03 -0.91 2.40
N GLN A 32 4.31 0.07 3.28
CA GLN A 32 3.29 0.91 3.90
C GLN A 32 2.54 1.74 2.84
N ALA A 33 3.24 2.26 1.82
CA ALA A 33 2.61 2.96 0.70
C ALA A 33 1.66 2.04 -0.09
N TRP A 34 2.06 0.80 -0.39
CA TRP A 34 1.18 -0.18 -1.01
C TRP A 34 -0.02 -0.53 -0.15
N SER A 35 0.20 -0.75 1.16
CA SER A 35 -0.88 -1.01 2.11
C SER A 35 -1.92 0.11 2.07
N LEU A 36 -1.47 1.36 2.22
CA LEU A 36 -2.33 2.54 2.16
C LEU A 36 -3.06 2.68 0.82
N PHE A 37 -2.41 2.38 -0.30
CA PHE A 37 -3.05 2.47 -1.61
C PHE A 37 -4.22 1.49 -1.75
N PHE A 38 -4.01 0.22 -1.39
CA PHE A 38 -5.05 -0.81 -1.55
C PHE A 38 -6.17 -0.74 -0.52
N THR A 39 -5.92 -0.09 0.63
CA THR A 39 -6.92 0.06 1.68
C THR A 39 -7.58 1.43 1.69
N ALA A 40 -7.42 2.19 0.60
CA ALA A 40 -7.95 3.54 0.45
C ALA A 40 -7.55 4.46 1.63
N GLY A 41 -6.31 4.32 2.08
CA GLY A 41 -5.70 5.08 3.16
C GLY A 41 -6.08 4.61 4.56
N GLN A 42 -6.76 3.47 4.71
CA GLN A 42 -7.03 2.88 6.03
C GLN A 42 -5.78 2.25 6.64
N ASP A 43 -5.79 2.15 7.97
CA ASP A 43 -4.71 1.56 8.76
C ASP A 43 -4.73 0.05 8.58
N ASP A 44 -4.27 -0.42 7.42
CA ASP A 44 -4.12 -1.84 7.16
C ASP A 44 -2.67 -2.24 7.34
N LYS A 45 -2.48 -3.24 8.18
CA LYS A 45 -1.19 -3.82 8.51
C LYS A 45 -0.89 -5.06 7.67
N ALA A 46 -1.86 -5.59 6.92
CA ALA A 46 -1.70 -6.85 6.20
C ALA A 46 -0.56 -6.81 5.17
N LEU A 47 -0.41 -5.72 4.41
CA LEU A 47 0.67 -5.56 3.43
C LEU A 47 1.87 -4.75 3.96
N GLY A 48 1.63 -3.90 4.96
CA GLY A 48 2.65 -2.99 5.51
C GLY A 48 3.52 -3.59 6.63
N GLN A 49 3.06 -4.63 7.33
CA GLN A 49 3.74 -5.19 8.51
C GLN A 49 4.83 -6.20 8.13
N GLU A 50 4.59 -7.03 7.11
CA GLU A 50 5.52 -8.07 6.68
C GLU A 50 6.28 -7.67 5.41
N ILE A 51 7.61 -7.59 5.52
CA ILE A 51 8.47 -7.17 4.40
C ILE A 51 8.36 -8.13 3.21
N GLU A 52 8.18 -9.41 3.49
CA GLU A 52 8.09 -10.46 2.47
C GLU A 52 6.81 -10.35 1.64
N LEU A 53 5.68 -9.99 2.25
CA LEU A 53 4.41 -9.81 1.53
C LEU A 53 4.49 -8.63 0.55
N GLY A 54 5.08 -7.51 0.96
CA GLY A 54 5.29 -6.37 0.06
C GLY A 54 6.23 -6.69 -1.11
N LYS A 55 7.29 -7.48 -0.87
CA LYS A 55 8.19 -7.97 -1.93
C LYS A 55 7.48 -8.93 -2.89
N PHE A 56 6.73 -9.90 -2.36
CA PHE A 56 5.95 -10.84 -3.16
C PHE A 56 4.96 -10.09 -4.05
N PHE A 57 4.21 -9.16 -3.47
CA PHE A 57 3.21 -8.39 -4.18
C PHE A 57 3.82 -7.50 -5.28
N THR A 58 4.94 -6.83 -4.97
CA THR A 58 5.68 -6.03 -5.97
C THR A 58 6.13 -6.89 -7.15
N ASN A 59 6.70 -8.06 -6.86
CA ASN A 59 7.13 -9.00 -7.91
C ASN A 59 5.94 -9.55 -8.73
N LEU A 60 4.79 -9.76 -8.09
CA LEU A 60 3.56 -10.18 -8.78
C LEU A 60 3.09 -9.12 -9.79
N LEU A 61 3.07 -7.84 -9.39
CA LEU A 61 2.70 -6.74 -10.29
C LEU A 61 3.66 -6.64 -11.49
N ILE A 62 4.98 -6.77 -11.24
CA ILE A 62 5.99 -6.78 -12.30
C ILE A 62 5.73 -7.95 -13.27
N ALA A 63 5.49 -9.15 -12.74
CA ALA A 63 5.23 -10.33 -13.56
C ALA A 63 3.98 -10.17 -14.43
N VAL A 64 2.89 -9.64 -13.88
CA VAL A 64 1.66 -9.35 -14.62
C VAL A 64 1.91 -8.32 -15.72
N GLY A 65 2.60 -7.22 -15.40
CA GLY A 65 2.92 -6.18 -16.38
C GLY A 65 3.78 -6.70 -17.53
N VAL A 66 4.87 -7.41 -17.22
CA VAL A 66 5.78 -7.98 -18.23
C VAL A 66 5.04 -8.99 -19.10
N THR A 67 4.28 -9.91 -18.48
CA THR A 67 3.52 -10.93 -19.22
C THR A 67 2.46 -10.29 -20.12
N GLY A 68 1.75 -9.28 -19.63
CA GLY A 68 0.75 -8.54 -20.40
C GLY A 68 1.36 -7.81 -21.61
N ILE A 69 2.53 -7.18 -21.44
CA ILE A 69 3.26 -6.53 -22.53
C ILE A 69 3.72 -7.55 -23.57
N LEU A 70 4.34 -8.66 -23.14
CA LEU A 70 4.80 -9.71 -24.05
C LEU A 70 3.64 -10.36 -24.81
N TRP A 71 2.53 -10.65 -24.13
CA TRP A 71 1.34 -11.18 -24.77
C TRP A 71 0.75 -10.18 -25.78
N GLY A 72 0.55 -8.93 -25.35
CA GLY A 72 -0.01 -7.88 -26.21
C GLY A 72 0.85 -7.61 -27.45
N THR A 73 2.16 -7.57 -27.29
CA THR A 73 3.10 -7.41 -28.42
C THR A 73 3.10 -8.63 -29.34
N PHE A 74 3.09 -9.85 -28.81
CA PHE A 74 3.06 -11.06 -29.62
C PHE A 74 1.80 -11.13 -30.51
N PHE A 75 0.61 -10.92 -29.93
CA PHE A 75 -0.64 -11.03 -30.69
C PHE A 75 -0.94 -9.81 -31.56
N SER A 76 -0.40 -8.63 -31.25
CA SER A 76 -0.55 -7.45 -32.12
C SER A 76 0.30 -7.52 -33.39
N ASN A 77 1.36 -8.33 -33.40
CA ASN A 77 2.23 -8.54 -34.57
C ASN A 77 1.91 -9.83 -35.35
N LEU A 78 0.89 -10.57 -34.93
CA LEU A 78 0.42 -11.81 -35.59
C LEU A 78 -0.77 -11.60 -36.54
N GLY A 79 -1.22 -10.35 -36.71
CA GLY A 79 -2.27 -9.94 -37.65
C GLY A 79 -1.74 -9.48 -38.99
#